data_AF-A0A3A8QI66-F1
#
_entry.id   AF-A0A3A8QI66-F1
#
_cell.length_a   1.000
_cell.length_b   1.000
_cell.length_c   1.000
_cell.angle_alpha   90.00
_cell.angle_beta   90.00
_cell.angle_gamma   90.00
#
_symmetry.space_group_name_H-M   'P 1'
#
loop_
_entity.id
_entity.type
_entity.pdbx_description
1 polymer ?
#
loop_
_entity_poly.entity_id
_entity_poly.type
_entity_poly.pdbx_seq_one_letter_code
_entity_poly.pdbx_strand_id
1 'polypeptide(L)'
;MAQDTPPPQADRALPQQGERALRRREARRTQSYRTFLHELATAGTMTNDEAERAASAVLCALEQRLLGGEAEQLADQLPQRLQEMLWRCERHESSGPPLKLDRHGFLEMVSQDLGLDSSADAEPIVRTVFALLRTQVSEGEAEDVMGQLPEDLRELWRRPV
;
A
#
# COMPACT_ATOMS: atom_id res chain seq x y z
N MET A 1 -4.13 -31.73 65.28
CA MET A 1 -5.22 -31.39 64.33
C MET A 1 -4.74 -30.22 63.49
N ALA A 2 -4.95 -30.30 62.16
CA ALA A 2 -4.72 -29.29 61.11
C ALA A 2 -3.25 -28.81 60.91
N GLN A 3 -2.51 -29.36 59.94
CA GLN A 3 -2.44 -28.95 58.51
C GLN A 3 -1.75 -27.58 58.35
N ASP A 4 -0.50 -27.53 57.88
CA ASP A 4 -0.06 -27.68 56.47
C ASP A 4 -0.72 -26.64 55.53
N THR A 5 0.12 -25.79 54.94
CA THR A 5 0.25 -25.53 53.49
C THR A 5 0.66 -24.06 53.23
N PRO A 6 1.81 -23.80 52.58
CA PRO A 6 2.16 -22.45 52.10
C PRO A 6 1.32 -22.07 50.87
N PRO A 7 0.90 -20.80 50.68
CA PRO A 7 0.33 -20.39 49.40
C PRO A 7 1.40 -20.37 48.29
N PRO A 8 1.00 -20.72 47.05
CA PRO A 8 1.89 -21.21 46.00
C PRO A 8 2.70 -20.12 45.29
N GLN A 9 3.92 -20.50 44.89
CA GLN A 9 4.60 -19.90 43.75
C GLN A 9 3.74 -20.12 42.49
N ALA A 10 3.39 -19.04 41.81
CA ALA A 10 2.94 -19.09 40.42
C ALA A 10 3.38 -17.81 39.73
N ASP A 11 4.66 -17.80 39.38
CA ASP A 11 5.13 -17.24 38.13
C ASP A 11 4.24 -17.83 37.01
N ARG A 12 3.19 -17.10 36.65
CA ARG A 12 2.35 -17.41 35.50
C ARG A 12 2.55 -16.32 34.49
N ALA A 13 3.71 -16.38 33.83
CA ALA A 13 3.97 -15.67 32.60
C ALA A 13 2.78 -15.83 31.64
N LEU A 14 2.19 -14.69 31.30
CA LEU A 14 1.14 -14.52 30.29
C LEU A 14 1.69 -14.91 28.87
N PRO A 15 0.81 -15.17 27.88
CA PRO A 15 1.08 -16.12 26.80
C PRO A 15 1.93 -15.53 25.66
N GLN A 16 3.17 -16.00 25.55
CA GLN A 16 4.17 -15.60 24.53
C GLN A 16 3.87 -16.11 23.10
N GLN A 17 2.76 -16.82 22.88
CA GLN A 17 2.51 -17.53 21.61
C GLN A 17 1.88 -16.65 20.52
N GLY A 18 1.04 -15.67 20.89
CA GLY A 18 0.48 -14.69 19.95
C GLY A 18 1.55 -13.74 19.39
N GLU A 19 2.48 -13.30 20.25
CA GLU A 19 3.54 -12.37 19.88
C GLU A 19 4.49 -12.95 18.81
N ARG A 20 4.78 -14.25 18.86
CA ARG A 20 5.64 -14.91 17.86
C ARG A 20 4.97 -15.00 16.48
N ALA A 21 3.66 -15.26 16.42
CA ALA A 21 2.91 -15.30 15.17
C ALA A 21 2.79 -13.89 14.55
N LEU A 22 2.52 -12.88 15.37
CA LEU A 22 2.48 -11.48 14.97
C LEU A 22 3.83 -11.01 14.42
N ARG A 23 4.93 -11.26 15.15
CA ARG A 23 6.30 -10.93 14.69
C ARG A 23 6.66 -11.59 13.36
N ARG A 24 6.25 -12.84 13.12
CA ARG A 24 6.47 -13.52 11.83
C ARG A 24 5.65 -12.91 10.70
N ARG A 25 4.40 -12.52 10.97
CA ARG A 25 3.52 -11.86 10.00
C ARG A 25 4.06 -10.47 9.63
N GLU A 26 4.54 -9.74 10.63
CA GLU A 26 5.19 -8.44 10.47
C GLU A 26 6.51 -8.56 9.69
N ALA A 27 7.38 -9.52 10.03
CA ALA A 27 8.62 -9.75 9.30
C ALA A 27 8.38 -10.10 7.81
N ARG A 28 7.35 -10.92 7.52
CA ARG A 28 6.94 -11.20 6.13
C ARG A 28 6.45 -9.94 5.43
N ARG A 29 5.64 -9.10 6.08
CA ARG A 29 5.19 -7.82 5.51
C ARG A 29 6.35 -6.85 5.24
N THR A 30 7.32 -6.76 6.14
CA THR A 30 8.53 -5.96 5.92
C THR A 30 9.34 -6.49 4.73
N GLN A 31 9.44 -7.81 4.58
CA GLN A 31 10.07 -8.41 3.41
C GLN A 31 9.29 -8.12 2.12
N SER A 32 7.96 -8.23 2.15
CA SER A 32 7.08 -7.89 1.01
C SER A 32 7.28 -6.44 0.57
N TYR A 33 7.35 -5.48 1.50
CA TYR A 33 7.64 -4.07 1.18
C TYR A 33 9.01 -3.89 0.51
N ARG A 34 10.06 -4.53 1.03
CA ARG A 34 11.41 -4.45 0.45
C ARG A 34 11.45 -5.06 -0.94
N THR A 35 10.78 -6.19 -1.14
CA THR A 35 10.67 -6.84 -2.45
C THR A 35 9.90 -5.95 -3.43
N PHE A 36 8.78 -5.36 -3.01
CA PHE A 36 8.00 -4.41 -3.79
C PHE A 36 8.86 -3.23 -4.28
N LEU A 37 9.60 -2.57 -3.38
CA LEU A 37 10.47 -1.45 -3.77
C LEU A 37 11.61 -1.89 -4.69
N HIS A 38 12.21 -3.05 -4.42
CA HIS A 38 13.28 -3.58 -5.27
C HIS A 38 12.78 -3.88 -6.69
N GLU A 39 11.60 -4.48 -6.82
CA GLU A 39 10.97 -4.76 -8.12
C GLU A 39 10.63 -3.46 -8.86
N LEU A 40 10.08 -2.47 -8.16
CA LEU A 40 9.79 -1.14 -8.72
C LEU A 40 11.06 -0.42 -9.19
N ALA A 41 12.11 -0.41 -8.35
CA ALA A 41 13.40 0.19 -8.69
C ALA A 41 14.03 -0.48 -9.92
N THR A 42 13.95 -1.81 -10.00
CA THR A 42 14.50 -2.58 -11.13
C THR A 42 13.71 -2.31 -12.41
N ALA A 43 12.38 -2.33 -12.35
CA ALA A 43 11.52 -2.12 -13.51
C ALA A 43 11.59 -0.67 -14.04
N GLY A 44 11.70 0.30 -13.14
CA GLY A 44 11.78 1.72 -13.46
C GLY A 44 13.20 2.23 -13.72
N THR A 45 14.23 1.38 -13.65
CA THR A 45 15.64 1.79 -13.75
C THR A 45 15.98 2.99 -12.85
N MET A 46 15.51 2.93 -11.61
CA MET A 46 15.60 4.02 -10.63
C MET A 46 16.21 3.53 -9.31
N THR A 47 16.61 4.47 -8.46
CA THR A 47 17.09 4.21 -7.10
C THR A 47 15.95 3.76 -6.18
N ASN A 48 16.27 3.14 -5.04
CA ASN A 48 15.25 2.77 -4.05
C ASN A 48 14.50 4.00 -3.50
N ASP A 49 15.18 5.14 -3.35
CA ASP A 49 14.55 6.38 -2.87
C ASP A 49 13.59 6.95 -3.91
N GLU A 50 13.93 6.85 -5.20
CA GLU A 50 13.01 7.20 -6.31
C GLU A 50 11.82 6.25 -6.36
N ALA A 51 12.04 4.94 -6.18
CA ALA A 51 10.97 3.96 -6.12
C ALA A 51 10.03 4.20 -4.93
N GLU A 52 10.57 4.60 -3.77
CA GLU A 52 9.80 4.96 -2.59
C GLU A 52 8.91 6.18 -2.83
N ARG A 53 9.46 7.23 -3.48
CA ARG A 53 8.71 8.42 -3.90
C ARG A 53 7.65 8.08 -4.94
N ALA A 54 8.00 7.27 -5.94
CA ALA A 54 7.08 6.79 -6.99
C ALA A 54 5.89 6.03 -6.40
N ALA A 55 6.15 5.07 -5.51
CA ALA A 55 5.11 4.32 -4.83
C ALA A 55 4.19 5.25 -4.02
N SER A 56 4.77 6.20 -3.29
CA SER A 56 4.02 7.15 -2.46
C SER A 56 3.13 8.07 -3.31
N ALA A 57 3.63 8.61 -4.42
CA ALA A 57 2.88 9.46 -5.34
C ALA A 57 1.67 8.72 -5.94
N VAL A 58 1.88 7.48 -6.41
CA VAL A 58 0.80 6.68 -7.00
C VAL A 58 -0.24 6.27 -5.96
N LEU A 59 0.18 5.86 -4.76
CA LEU A 59 -0.74 5.54 -3.66
C LEU A 59 -1.56 6.76 -3.26
N CYS A 60 -0.94 7.94 -3.19
CA CYS A 60 -1.64 9.19 -2.88
C CYS A 60 -2.69 9.57 -3.94
N ALA A 61 -2.36 9.40 -5.23
CA ALA A 61 -3.32 9.64 -6.31
C ALA A 61 -4.46 8.60 -6.31
N LEU A 62 -4.16 7.35 -5.95
CA LEU A 62 -5.14 6.28 -5.84
C LEU A 62 -6.11 6.51 -4.68
N GLU A 63 -5.60 6.90 -3.50
CA GLU A 63 -6.42 7.26 -2.34
C GLU A 63 -7.44 8.36 -2.70
N GLN A 64 -6.97 9.45 -3.31
CA GLN A 64 -7.83 10.55 -3.72
C GLN A 64 -8.86 10.15 -4.78
N ARG A 65 -8.63 9.05 -5.50
CA ARG A 65 -9.56 8.56 -6.53
C ARG A 65 -10.59 7.57 -5.98
N LEU A 66 -10.24 6.80 -4.96
CA LEU A 66 -11.11 5.79 -4.38
C LEU A 66 -12.19 6.43 -3.50
N LEU A 67 -13.39 5.84 -3.51
CA LEU A 67 -14.58 6.34 -2.81
C LEU A 67 -15.00 5.36 -1.73
N GLY A 68 -15.81 5.80 -0.76
CA GLY A 68 -16.66 4.91 0.03
C GLY A 68 -15.95 3.88 0.92
N GLY A 69 -14.69 4.10 1.30
CA GLY A 69 -13.92 3.16 2.14
C GLY A 69 -13.06 2.16 1.36
N GLU A 70 -13.09 2.21 0.03
CA GLU A 70 -12.30 1.30 -0.83
C GLU A 70 -10.79 1.51 -0.64
N ALA A 71 -10.35 2.73 -0.32
CA ALA A 71 -8.96 2.99 0.07
C ALA A 71 -8.59 2.28 1.39
N GLU A 72 -9.53 2.18 2.34
CA GLU A 72 -9.33 1.47 3.61
C GLU A 72 -9.23 -0.05 3.39
N GLN A 73 -10.11 -0.60 2.55
CA GLN A 73 -10.09 -2.03 2.18
C GLN A 73 -8.79 -2.41 1.47
N LEU A 74 -8.34 -1.57 0.53
CA LEU A 74 -7.05 -1.71 -0.12
C LEU A 74 -5.92 -1.68 0.92
N ALA A 75 -5.93 -0.69 1.82
CA ALA A 75 -4.92 -0.56 2.87
C ALA A 75 -4.81 -1.84 3.72
N ASP A 76 -5.92 -2.44 4.13
CA ASP A 76 -5.95 -3.61 5.00
C ASP A 76 -5.20 -4.84 4.45
N GLN A 77 -5.09 -4.94 3.12
CA GLN A 77 -4.35 -6.00 2.43
C GLN A 77 -2.86 -5.68 2.26
N LEU A 78 -2.48 -4.39 2.29
CA LEU A 78 -1.11 -3.97 2.05
C LEU A 78 -0.18 -4.21 3.25
N PRO A 79 1.14 -4.40 3.01
CA PRO A 79 2.16 -4.28 4.05
C PRO A 79 2.08 -2.92 4.77
N GLN A 80 2.37 -2.90 6.08
CA GLN A 80 2.24 -1.70 6.94
C GLN A 80 2.95 -0.46 6.38
N ARG A 81 4.12 -0.62 5.75
CA ARG A 81 4.83 0.51 5.13
C ARG A 81 4.07 1.13 3.96
N LEU A 82 3.42 0.33 3.13
CA LEU A 82 2.58 0.83 2.04
C LEU A 82 1.28 1.46 2.58
N GLN A 83 0.73 0.92 3.68
CA GLN A 83 -0.38 1.57 4.39
C GLN A 83 0.02 2.96 4.91
N GLU A 84 1.20 3.08 5.50
CA GLU A 84 1.74 4.37 5.98
C GLU A 84 1.86 5.37 4.83
N MET A 85 2.32 4.94 3.65
CA MET A 85 2.40 5.79 2.45
C MET A 85 1.02 6.22 1.94
N LEU A 86 0.07 5.29 1.94
CA LEU A 86 -1.31 5.55 1.51
C LEU A 86 -2.00 6.60 2.38
N TRP A 87 -1.56 6.83 3.64
CA TRP A 87 -2.19 7.79 4.55
C TRP A 87 -1.34 9.03 4.89
N ARG A 88 -0.03 9.04 4.60
CA ARG A 88 0.88 10.15 4.98
C ARG A 88 1.20 11.14 3.86
N CYS A 89 0.48 11.11 2.74
CA CYS A 89 0.65 12.11 1.69
C CYS A 89 0.24 13.51 2.17
N GLU A 90 1.00 14.53 1.78
CA GLU A 90 0.72 15.94 2.10
C GLU A 90 -0.65 16.41 1.54
N ARG A 91 -1.15 15.77 0.47
CA ARG A 91 -2.49 16.05 -0.07
C ARG A 91 -3.65 15.56 0.81
N HIS A 92 -3.43 14.64 1.77
CA HIS A 92 -4.50 14.17 2.67
C HIS A 92 -4.94 15.23 3.68
N GLU A 93 -4.06 16.18 4.05
CA GLU A 93 -4.42 17.23 5.02
C GLU A 93 -5.46 18.20 4.43
N SER A 94 -5.57 18.25 3.09
CA SER A 94 -6.72 18.84 2.41
C SER A 94 -7.84 17.80 2.34
N SER A 95 -8.64 17.70 3.41
CA SER A 95 -9.83 16.82 3.52
C SER A 95 -10.97 17.20 2.56
N GLY A 96 -10.66 17.30 1.27
CA GLY A 96 -11.64 17.45 0.20
C GLY A 96 -12.32 16.11 -0.12
N PRO A 97 -13.47 16.13 -0.80
CA PRO A 97 -14.04 14.91 -1.36
C PRO A 97 -13.06 14.26 -2.36
N PRO A 98 -13.15 12.95 -2.59
CA PRO A 98 -12.37 12.26 -3.61
C PRO A 98 -12.42 13.00 -4.95
N LEU A 99 -11.26 13.15 -5.58
CA LEU A 99 -11.11 13.84 -6.84
C LEU A 99 -11.62 12.94 -7.97
N LYS A 100 -12.37 13.53 -8.91
CA LYS A 100 -12.73 12.89 -10.17
C LYS A 100 -11.52 12.89 -11.11
N LEU A 101 -10.48 12.15 -10.76
CA LEU A 101 -9.30 11.97 -11.60
C LEU A 101 -9.62 10.99 -12.73
N ASP A 102 -9.48 11.48 -13.95
CA ASP A 102 -9.34 10.67 -15.16
C ASP A 102 -7.86 10.28 -15.34
N ARG A 103 -7.52 9.57 -16.42
CA ARG A 103 -6.14 9.14 -16.69
C ARG A 103 -5.19 10.32 -16.76
N HIS A 104 -5.57 11.40 -17.45
CA HIS A 104 -4.67 12.54 -17.61
C HIS A 104 -4.42 13.24 -16.27
N GLY A 105 -5.47 13.53 -15.50
CA GLY A 105 -5.34 14.17 -14.19
C GLY A 105 -4.58 13.31 -13.18
N PHE A 106 -4.74 11.98 -13.23
CA PHE A 106 -3.97 11.05 -12.40
C PHE A 106 -2.48 11.08 -12.75
N LEU A 107 -2.15 10.99 -14.05
CA LEU A 107 -0.77 11.02 -14.53
C LEU A 107 -0.09 12.37 -14.26
N GLU A 108 -0.81 13.48 -14.45
CA GLU A 108 -0.35 14.83 -14.14
C GLU A 108 -0.01 14.99 -12.66
N MET A 109 -0.87 14.48 -11.77
CA MET A 109 -0.61 14.50 -10.33
C MET A 109 0.67 13.73 -10.00
N VAL A 110 0.83 12.52 -10.53
CA VAL A 110 2.02 11.70 -10.30
C VAL A 110 3.27 12.36 -10.89
N SER A 111 3.21 12.97 -12.07
CA SER A 111 4.36 13.66 -12.65
C SER A 111 4.78 14.88 -11.83
N GLN A 112 3.82 15.64 -11.30
CA GLN A 112 4.11 16.78 -10.43
C GLN A 112 4.80 16.36 -9.14
N ASP A 113 4.37 15.24 -8.55
CA ASP A 113 4.93 14.72 -7.30
C ASP A 113 6.35 14.19 -7.45
N LEU A 114 6.66 13.67 -8.64
CA LEU A 114 7.96 13.12 -8.96
C LEU A 114 8.89 14.13 -9.64
N GLY A 115 8.40 15.33 -9.95
CA GLY A 115 9.16 16.36 -10.66
C GLY A 115 9.55 15.93 -12.07
N LEU A 116 8.68 15.19 -12.76
CA LEU A 116 8.89 14.73 -14.14
C LEU A 116 8.53 15.84 -15.14
N ASP A 117 9.15 15.80 -16.31
CA ASP A 117 8.93 16.80 -17.37
C ASP A 117 7.54 16.69 -18.01
N SER A 118 6.92 15.50 -18.00
CA SER A 118 5.59 15.28 -18.57
C SER A 118 4.78 14.18 -17.89
N SER A 119 3.45 14.23 -18.01
CA SER A 119 2.56 13.14 -17.57
C SER A 119 2.81 11.83 -18.33
N ALA A 120 3.37 11.89 -19.54
CA ALA A 120 3.72 10.71 -20.32
C ALA A 120 4.85 9.90 -19.66
N ASP A 121 5.77 10.57 -18.99
CA ASP A 121 6.87 9.94 -18.25
C ASP A 121 6.37 9.25 -16.96
N ALA A 122 5.24 9.69 -16.42
CA ALA A 122 4.61 9.08 -15.25
C ALA A 122 3.88 7.76 -15.58
N GLU A 123 3.35 7.60 -16.80
CA GLU A 123 2.57 6.40 -17.18
C GLU A 123 3.30 5.06 -16.95
N PRO A 124 4.55 4.85 -17.41
CA PRO A 124 5.23 3.58 -17.16
C PRO A 124 5.43 3.30 -15.66
N ILE A 125 5.63 4.35 -14.86
CA ILE A 125 5.76 4.25 -13.40
C ILE A 125 4.42 3.80 -12.80
N VAL A 126 3.32 4.47 -13.16
CA VAL A 126 1.97 4.14 -12.69
C VAL A 126 1.60 2.70 -13.04
N ARG A 127 1.83 2.27 -14.28
CA ARG A 127 1.57 0.88 -14.71
C ARG A 127 2.36 -0.12 -13.89
N THR A 128 3.63 0.17 -13.62
CA THR A 128 4.49 -0.71 -12.83
C THR A 128 3.99 -0.80 -11.39
N VAL A 129 3.67 0.33 -10.76
CA VAL A 129 3.14 0.35 -9.39
C VAL A 129 1.81 -0.39 -9.31
N PHE A 130 0.88 -0.16 -10.25
CA PHE A 130 -0.40 -0.88 -10.29
C PHE A 130 -0.21 -2.39 -10.44
N ALA A 131 0.67 -2.83 -11.35
CA ALA A 131 0.99 -4.25 -11.50
C ALA A 131 1.52 -4.86 -10.20
N LEU A 132 2.41 -4.14 -9.49
CA LEU A 132 2.96 -4.60 -8.22
C LEU A 132 1.93 -4.59 -7.09
N LEU A 133 1.07 -3.57 -6.99
CA LEU A 133 0.00 -3.51 -5.99
C LEU A 133 -0.97 -4.68 -6.13
N ARG A 134 -1.32 -5.06 -7.36
CA ARG A 134 -2.15 -6.25 -7.62
C ARG A 134 -1.54 -7.56 -7.13
N THR A 135 -0.22 -7.64 -6.97
CA THR A 135 0.42 -8.83 -6.37
C THR A 135 0.35 -8.85 -4.84
N GLN A 136 0.06 -7.71 -4.22
CA GLN A 136 -0.05 -7.58 -2.76
C GLN A 136 -1.47 -7.85 -2.24
N VAL A 137 -2.47 -7.81 -3.12
CA VAL A 137 -3.88 -7.95 -2.74
C VAL A 137 -4.52 -9.18 -3.36
N SER A 138 -5.70 -9.57 -2.86
CA SER A 138 -6.47 -10.65 -3.46
C SER A 138 -7.03 -10.27 -4.83
N GLU A 139 -7.38 -11.25 -5.65
CA GLU A 139 -7.99 -10.99 -6.96
C GLU A 139 -9.31 -10.22 -6.83
N GLY A 140 -10.16 -10.57 -5.85
CA GLY A 140 -11.41 -9.84 -5.59
C GLY A 140 -11.18 -8.37 -5.26
N GLU A 141 -10.24 -8.08 -4.35
CA GLU A 141 -9.87 -6.71 -4.00
C GLU A 141 -9.34 -5.92 -5.22
N ALA A 142 -8.53 -6.57 -6.06
CA ALA A 142 -8.02 -5.92 -7.27
C ALA A 142 -9.14 -5.59 -8.28
N GLU A 143 -10.19 -6.40 -8.34
CA GLU A 143 -11.38 -6.15 -9.16
C GLU A 143 -12.26 -5.06 -8.56
N ASP A 144 -12.40 -5.00 -7.23
CA ASP A 144 -13.14 -3.95 -6.51
C ASP A 144 -12.49 -2.58 -6.75
N VAL A 145 -11.16 -2.47 -6.57
CA VAL A 145 -10.37 -1.27 -6.92
C VAL A 145 -10.57 -0.90 -8.39
N MET A 146 -10.48 -1.87 -9.31
CA MET A 146 -10.71 -1.61 -10.74
C MET A 146 -12.11 -1.06 -11.03
N GLY A 147 -13.13 -1.55 -10.31
CA GLY A 147 -14.52 -1.10 -10.41
C GLY A 147 -14.68 0.39 -10.11
N GLN A 148 -13.89 0.91 -9.16
CA GLN A 148 -13.89 2.32 -8.78
C GLN A 148 -13.17 3.25 -9.76
N LEU A 149 -12.24 2.71 -10.56
CA LEU A 149 -11.48 3.48 -11.55
C LEU A 149 -12.34 3.82 -12.78
N PRO A 150 -12.14 4.99 -13.41
CA PRO A 150 -12.70 5.31 -14.71
C PRO A 150 -12.07 4.44 -15.81
N GLU A 151 -12.75 4.32 -16.96
CA GLU A 151 -12.38 3.37 -18.02
C GLU A 151 -10.93 3.50 -18.48
N ASP A 152 -10.47 4.73 -18.69
CA ASP A 152 -9.11 5.06 -19.13
C ASP A 152 -8.02 4.71 -18.10
N LEU A 153 -8.31 4.81 -16.80
CA LEU A 153 -7.40 4.34 -15.75
C LEU A 153 -7.43 2.82 -15.55
N ARG A 154 -8.57 2.16 -15.83
CA ARG A 154 -8.61 0.69 -15.82
C ARG A 154 -7.64 0.09 -16.82
N GLU A 155 -7.39 0.76 -17.94
CA GLU A 155 -6.37 0.35 -18.91
C GLU A 155 -4.94 0.35 -18.33
N LEU A 156 -4.66 1.23 -17.37
CA LEU A 156 -3.39 1.25 -16.65
C LEU A 156 -3.33 0.15 -15.57
N TRP A 157 -4.47 -0.13 -14.92
CA TRP A 157 -4.59 -1.09 -13.82
C TRP A 157 -4.56 -2.55 -14.27
N ARG A 158 -5.15 -2.84 -15.44
CA ARG A 158 -5.13 -4.18 -16.02
C ARG A 158 -3.69 -4.63 -16.26
N ARG A 159 -3.43 -5.91 -15.97
CA ARG A 159 -2.11 -6.50 -16.22
C ARG A 159 -1.78 -6.31 -17.70
N PRO A 160 -0.54 -5.93 -18.07
CA PRO A 160 -0.10 -6.16 -19.43
C PRO A 160 -0.28 -7.66 -19.73
N VAL A 161 -1.01 -7.95 -20.80
CA VAL A 161 -1.13 -9.30 -21.38
C VAL A 161 0.20 -9.77 -21.95
#